data_AF-A0A956R3B3-F1
#
_entry.id   AF-A0A956R3B3-F1
#
_cell.length_a   1.000
_cell.length_b   1.000
_cell.length_c   1.000
_cell.angle_alpha   90.00
_cell.angle_beta   90.00
_cell.angle_gamma   90.00
#
_symmetry.space_group_name_H-M   'P 1'
#
loop_
_entity.id
_entity.type
_entity.pdbx_description
1 polymer ?
#
loop_
_entity_poly.entity_id
_entity_poly.type
_entity_poly.pdbx_seq_one_letter_code
_entity_poly.pdbx_strand_id
1 'polypeptide(L)'
;VGFVFTRCPSTCPAISRAMMSFQEQVRLSKFDEHVELLTITVDPEYDTPEVLDAYTASLGADTSNWRFLTGEPEAVERFVVDGFKLAVGERSEVEPGVFDIAHSTKLALVDRYGNIRGYYSIDNDGLAELYHRTLRVIRVEEGE
;
A
#
# COMPACT_ATOMS: atom_id res chain seq x y z
N VAL A 1 4.00 2.19 -0.90
CA VAL A 1 3.03 2.02 0.21
C VAL A 1 1.61 2.04 -0.36
N GLY A 2 0.80 1.03 -0.05
CA GLY A 2 -0.63 0.97 -0.38
C GLY A 2 -1.51 0.96 0.87
N PHE A 3 -2.77 1.38 0.72
CA PHE A 3 -3.77 1.41 1.79
C PHE A 3 -4.95 0.54 1.38
N VAL A 4 -5.35 -0.41 2.22
CA VAL A 4 -6.40 -1.39 1.92
C VAL A 4 -7.23 -1.69 3.18
N PHE A 5 -8.30 -2.44 3.05
CA PHE A 5 -8.89 -3.20 4.16
C PHE A 5 -9.39 -4.53 3.62
N THR A 6 -9.30 -5.61 4.40
CA THR A 6 -9.46 -6.98 3.84
C THR A 6 -10.90 -7.30 3.40
N ARG A 7 -11.90 -6.64 3.98
CA ARG A 7 -13.33 -6.85 3.69
C ARG A 7 -13.87 -6.03 2.50
N CYS A 8 -13.01 -5.27 1.86
CA CYS A 8 -13.34 -4.39 0.76
C CYS A 8 -13.85 -5.16 -0.46
N PRO A 9 -15.09 -4.93 -0.92
CA PRO A 9 -15.73 -5.80 -1.91
C PRO A 9 -15.20 -5.61 -3.35
N SER A 10 -14.46 -4.55 -3.65
CA SER A 10 -14.12 -4.20 -5.04
C SER A 10 -12.74 -3.57 -5.25
N THR A 11 -12.48 -2.39 -4.69
CA THR A 11 -11.33 -1.55 -5.06
C THR A 11 -10.01 -2.07 -4.52
N CYS A 12 -10.00 -2.67 -3.33
CA CYS A 12 -8.79 -3.10 -2.65
C CYS A 12 -8.09 -4.30 -3.32
N PRO A 13 -8.80 -5.29 -3.90
CA PRO A 13 -8.19 -6.26 -4.81
C PRO A 13 -7.37 -5.63 -5.96
N ALA A 14 -7.81 -4.48 -6.50
CA ALA A 14 -7.06 -3.79 -7.55
C ALA A 14 -5.76 -3.17 -7.03
N ILE A 15 -5.78 -2.58 -5.83
CA ILE A 15 -4.59 -2.02 -5.17
C ILE A 15 -3.57 -3.14 -4.89
N SER A 16 -4.01 -4.26 -4.32
CA SER A 16 -3.13 -5.40 -4.03
C SER A 16 -2.53 -5.99 -5.30
N ARG A 17 -3.29 -6.10 -6.39
CA ARG A 17 -2.76 -6.55 -7.70
C ARG A 17 -1.77 -5.56 -8.31
N ALA A 18 -1.99 -4.26 -8.13
CA ALA A 18 -1.06 -3.22 -8.57
C ALA A 18 0.26 -3.31 -7.81
N MET A 19 0.20 -3.54 -6.49
CA MET A 19 1.39 -3.79 -5.65
C MET A 19 2.14 -5.06 -6.09
N MET A 20 1.44 -6.17 -6.40
CA MET A 20 2.06 -7.38 -6.95
C MET A 20 2.76 -7.11 -8.30
N SER A 21 2.08 -6.40 -9.21
CA SER A 21 2.63 -6.04 -10.51
C SER A 21 3.88 -5.16 -10.38
N PHE A 22 3.87 -4.23 -9.42
CA PHE A 22 5.00 -3.38 -9.12
C PHE A 22 6.17 -4.18 -8.51
N GLN A 23 5.89 -5.08 -7.57
CA GLN A 23 6.88 -5.97 -6.96
C GLN A 23 7.63 -6.75 -8.04
N GLU A 24 6.91 -7.37 -8.98
CA GLU A 24 7.51 -8.13 -10.07
C GLU A 24 8.41 -7.26 -10.96
N GLN A 25 7.98 -6.05 -11.31
CA GLN A 25 8.81 -5.11 -12.10
C GLN A 25 10.10 -4.74 -11.38
N VAL A 26 10.04 -4.50 -10.07
CA VAL A 26 11.20 -4.16 -9.25
C VAL A 26 12.16 -5.35 -9.09
N ARG A 27 11.64 -6.57 -8.95
CA ARG A 27 12.45 -7.80 -8.88
C ARG A 27 13.26 -8.08 -10.14
N LEU A 28 12.72 -7.71 -11.30
CA LEU A 28 13.43 -7.80 -12.57
C LEU A 28 14.51 -6.70 -12.73
N SER A 29 14.57 -5.75 -11.81
CA SER A 29 15.57 -4.68 -11.78
C SER A 29 16.78 -5.07 -10.91
N LYS A 30 17.90 -4.38 -11.11
CA LYS A 30 19.10 -4.52 -10.28
C LYS A 30 19.00 -3.87 -8.89
N PHE A 31 17.83 -3.36 -8.53
CA PHE A 31 17.60 -2.57 -7.31
C PHE A 31 16.57 -3.20 -6.36
N ASP A 32 16.22 -4.47 -6.58
CA ASP A 32 15.22 -5.19 -5.77
C ASP A 32 15.49 -5.09 -4.26
N GLU A 33 16.75 -5.24 -3.88
CA GLU A 33 17.23 -5.16 -2.49
C GLU A 33 17.12 -3.75 -1.85
N HIS A 34 16.78 -2.71 -2.63
CA HIS A 34 16.58 -1.35 -2.13
C HIS A 34 15.11 -0.96 -1.97
N VAL A 35 14.16 -1.87 -2.25
CA VAL A 35 12.73 -1.55 -2.26
C VAL A 35 11.95 -2.48 -1.32
N GLU A 36 11.22 -1.85 -0.40
CA GLU A 36 10.27 -2.51 0.48
C GLU A 36 8.84 -2.07 0.16
N LEU A 37 7.94 -3.04 0.08
CA LEU A 37 6.51 -2.80 -0.11
C LEU A 37 5.83 -2.84 1.25
N LEU A 38 5.01 -1.82 1.52
CA LEU A 38 4.17 -1.77 2.72
C LEU A 38 2.71 -1.63 2.29
N THR A 39 1.85 -2.46 2.85
CA THR A 39 0.40 -2.33 2.79
C THR A 39 -0.10 -2.06 4.20
N ILE A 40 -0.84 -0.96 4.39
CA ILE A 40 -1.38 -0.58 5.70
C ILE A 40 -2.90 -0.73 5.66
N THR A 41 -3.48 -1.40 6.66
CA THR A 41 -4.93 -1.46 6.77
C THR A 41 -5.51 -0.10 7.19
N VAL A 42 -6.66 0.28 6.62
CA VAL A 42 -7.51 1.38 7.12
C VAL A 42 -8.66 0.89 8.01
N ASP A 43 -8.73 -0.42 8.27
CA ASP A 43 -9.72 -1.10 9.12
C ASP A 43 -9.07 -1.94 10.24
N PRO A 44 -8.25 -1.34 11.10
CA PRO A 44 -7.47 -2.06 12.11
C PRO A 44 -8.30 -2.79 13.17
N GLU A 45 -9.57 -2.43 13.36
CA GLU A 45 -10.46 -3.13 14.30
C GLU A 45 -10.78 -4.57 13.85
N TYR A 46 -10.81 -4.81 12.53
CA TYR A 46 -11.07 -6.14 11.96
C TYR A 46 -9.80 -6.79 11.41
N ASP A 47 -8.92 -6.00 10.80
CA ASP A 47 -7.69 -6.47 10.17
C ASP A 47 -6.60 -6.69 11.22
N THR A 48 -6.78 -7.74 12.04
CA THR A 48 -5.75 -8.23 12.97
C THR A 48 -4.58 -8.85 12.19
N PRO A 49 -3.42 -9.10 12.83
CA PRO A 49 -2.31 -9.79 12.18
C PRO A 49 -2.73 -11.12 11.52
N GLU A 50 -3.56 -11.92 12.19
CA GLU A 50 -4.03 -13.21 11.67
C GLU A 50 -4.94 -13.05 10.44
N VAL A 51 -5.79 -12.02 10.42
CA VAL A 51 -6.65 -11.69 9.27
C VAL A 51 -5.80 -11.22 8.09
N LEU A 52 -4.80 -10.37 8.34
CA LEU A 52 -3.86 -9.93 7.32
C LEU A 52 -3.04 -11.09 6.77
N ASP A 53 -2.56 -12.00 7.61
CA ASP A 53 -1.83 -13.20 7.17
C ASP A 53 -2.70 -14.07 6.25
N ALA A 54 -3.96 -14.32 6.62
CA ALA A 54 -4.90 -15.03 5.77
C ALA A 54 -5.14 -14.31 4.43
N TYR A 55 -5.25 -12.97 4.47
CA TYR A 55 -5.39 -12.15 3.27
C TYR A 55 -4.17 -12.28 2.35
N THR A 56 -2.95 -12.16 2.88
CA THR A 56 -1.71 -12.32 2.07
C THR A 56 -1.62 -13.71 1.42
N ALA A 57 -1.97 -14.76 2.16
CA ALA A 57 -2.01 -16.12 1.64
C ALA A 57 -3.03 -16.27 0.50
N SER A 58 -4.22 -15.67 0.64
CA SER A 58 -5.26 -15.70 -0.40
C SER A 58 -4.84 -14.97 -1.69
N LEU A 59 -4.01 -13.94 -1.56
CA LEU A 59 -3.44 -13.21 -2.70
C LEU A 59 -2.29 -13.96 -3.38
N GLY A 60 -1.66 -14.92 -2.69
CA GLY A 60 -0.39 -15.49 -3.11
C GLY A 60 0.73 -14.43 -3.12
N ALA A 61 0.67 -13.47 -2.19
CA ALA A 61 1.64 -12.39 -2.10
C ALA A 61 3.02 -12.94 -1.70
N ASP A 62 4.09 -12.46 -2.34
CA ASP A 62 5.45 -12.71 -1.87
C ASP A 62 5.78 -11.73 -0.74
N THR A 63 5.92 -12.26 0.48
CA THR A 63 6.14 -11.48 1.70
C THR A 63 7.63 -11.27 2.04
N SER A 64 8.55 -11.67 1.14
CA SER A 64 9.99 -11.50 1.36
C SER A 64 10.43 -10.03 1.50
N ASN A 65 9.85 -9.13 0.69
CA ASN A 65 10.01 -7.67 0.77
C ASN A 65 8.65 -6.92 0.76
N TRP A 66 7.58 -7.59 1.20
CA TRP A 66 6.25 -7.00 1.30
C TRP A 66 5.62 -7.27 2.67
N ARG A 67 5.43 -6.21 3.45
CA ARG A 67 4.80 -6.25 4.77
C ARG A 67 3.37 -5.72 4.72
N PHE A 68 2.51 -6.36 5.50
CA PHE A 68 1.13 -5.92 5.77
C PHE A 68 1.06 -5.48 7.23
N LEU A 69 0.55 -4.28 7.47
CA LEU A 69 0.65 -3.59 8.74
C LEU A 69 -0.74 -3.23 9.28
N THR A 70 -0.91 -3.44 10.58
CA THR A 70 -2.07 -3.02 11.39
C THR A 70 -1.58 -2.42 12.70
N GLY A 71 -2.48 -1.88 13.53
CA GLY A 71 -2.14 -1.27 14.81
C GLY A 71 -3.37 -0.71 15.51
N GLU A 72 -3.15 0.08 16.56
CA GLU A 72 -4.25 0.76 17.27
C GLU A 72 -5.03 1.69 16.32
N PRO A 73 -6.38 1.68 16.34
CA PRO A 73 -7.20 2.44 15.39
C PRO A 73 -6.83 3.92 15.28
N GLU A 74 -6.70 4.62 16.41
CA GLU A 74 -6.32 6.04 16.44
C GLU A 74 -4.90 6.28 15.90
N ALA A 75 -3.99 5.32 16.11
CA ALA A 75 -2.62 5.44 15.62
C ALA A 75 -2.56 5.25 14.10
N VAL A 76 -3.32 4.30 13.57
CA VAL A 76 -3.45 4.07 12.12
C VAL A 76 -4.09 5.27 11.45
N GLU A 77 -5.22 5.76 11.96
CA GLU A 77 -5.90 6.94 11.41
C GLU A 77 -4.96 8.14 11.37
N ARG A 78 -4.30 8.46 12.49
CA ARG A 78 -3.31 9.55 12.57
C ARG A 78 -2.17 9.32 11.58
N PHE A 79 -1.68 8.10 11.43
CA PHE A 79 -0.58 7.81 10.51
C PHE A 79 -0.98 8.04 9.06
N VAL A 80 -2.19 7.64 8.65
CA VAL A 80 -2.69 7.85 7.29
C VAL A 80 -3.02 9.32 7.03
N VAL A 81 -3.74 9.97 7.94
CA VAL A 81 -4.20 11.35 7.78
C VAL A 81 -3.06 12.36 7.98
N ASP A 82 -2.32 12.28 9.09
CA ASP A 82 -1.27 13.25 9.37
C ASP A 82 0.06 12.89 8.72
N GLY A 83 0.41 11.61 8.66
CA GLY A 83 1.66 11.15 8.06
C GLY A 83 1.59 11.18 6.54
N PHE A 84 0.58 10.52 5.96
CA PHE A 84 0.42 10.41 4.52
C PHE A 84 -0.48 11.46 3.88
N LYS A 85 -1.10 12.38 4.64
CA LYS A 85 -1.98 13.42 4.10
C LYS A 85 -3.09 12.85 3.20
N LEU A 86 -3.54 11.64 3.50
CA LEU A 86 -4.63 10.97 2.80
C LEU A 86 -5.88 11.00 3.67
N ALA A 87 -7.02 11.34 3.06
CA ALA A 87 -8.29 11.24 3.75
C ALA A 87 -8.68 9.78 3.94
N VAL A 88 -9.14 9.45 5.14
CA VAL A 88 -9.86 8.22 5.47
C VAL A 88 -11.26 8.66 5.88
N GLY A 89 -12.26 8.17 5.17
CA GLY A 89 -13.67 8.43 5.45
C GLY A 89 -14.22 7.51 6.52
N GLU A 90 -15.41 7.83 7.00
CA GLU A 90 -16.10 7.00 7.97
C GLU A 90 -16.51 5.66 7.35
N ARG A 91 -16.48 4.60 8.17
CA ARG A 91 -17.03 3.29 7.81
C ARG A 91 -18.53 3.44 7.55
N SER A 92 -18.95 3.09 6.34
CA SER A 92 -20.36 3.15 5.92
C SER A 92 -20.84 1.75 5.52
N GLU A 93 -21.99 1.32 6.03
CA GLU A 93 -22.61 0.07 5.60
C GLU A 93 -23.34 0.30 4.26
N VAL A 94 -22.95 -0.46 3.23
CA VAL A 94 -23.51 -0.33 1.88
C VAL A 94 -24.53 -1.43 1.57
N GLU A 95 -24.38 -2.59 2.20
CA GLU A 95 -25.33 -3.70 2.23
C GLU A 95 -25.23 -4.40 3.59
N PRO A 96 -26.22 -5.21 4.04
CA PRO A 96 -26.17 -5.88 5.34
C PRO A 96 -24.86 -6.68 5.54
N GLY A 97 -24.00 -6.20 6.44
CA GLY A 97 -22.70 -6.80 6.75
C GLY A 97 -21.57 -6.46 5.76
N VAL A 98 -21.81 -5.62 4.74
CA VAL A 98 -20.82 -5.13 3.79
C VAL A 98 -20.55 -3.65 4.08
N PHE A 99 -19.27 -3.35 4.34
CA PHE A 99 -18.84 -2.01 4.69
C PHE A 99 -17.90 -1.45 3.63
N ASP A 100 -17.98 -0.14 3.42
CA ASP A 100 -17.03 0.63 2.65
C ASP A 100 -16.36 1.68 3.55
N ILE A 101 -15.06 1.91 3.29
CA ILE A 101 -14.27 2.94 3.95
C ILE A 101 -13.65 3.74 2.82
N ALA A 102 -14.13 4.97 2.64
CA ALA A 102 -13.62 5.82 1.58
C ALA A 102 -12.13 6.15 1.86
N HIS A 103 -11.23 5.70 1.00
CA HIS A 103 -9.81 6.04 1.11
C HIS A 103 -9.19 6.25 -0.28
N SER A 104 -7.98 6.83 -0.29
CA SER A 104 -7.22 7.00 -1.53
C SER A 104 -6.89 5.64 -2.15
N THR A 105 -7.09 5.53 -3.46
CA THR A 105 -6.69 4.36 -4.27
C THR A 105 -5.26 4.46 -4.79
N LYS A 106 -4.53 5.54 -4.46
CA LYS A 106 -3.17 5.79 -4.93
C LYS A 106 -2.12 5.07 -4.07
N LEU A 107 -1.00 4.76 -4.69
CA LEU A 107 0.21 4.28 -4.01
C LEU A 107 1.12 5.46 -3.65
N ALA A 108 1.68 5.48 -2.45
CA ALA A 108 2.67 6.47 -2.03
C ALA A 108 4.10 5.92 -2.17
N LEU A 109 5.01 6.71 -2.75
CA LEU A 109 6.45 6.46 -2.74
C LEU A 109 7.08 7.22 -1.56
N VAL A 110 7.84 6.52 -0.73
CA VAL A 110 8.52 7.08 0.44
C VAL A 110 10.01 6.78 0.31
N ASP A 111 10.86 7.78 0.55
CA ASP A 111 12.32 7.63 0.52
C ASP A 111 12.89 7.10 1.85
N ARG A 112 14.18 6.75 1.88
CA ARG A 112 14.83 6.16 3.08
C ARG A 112 14.84 7.08 4.30
N TYR A 113 14.58 8.37 4.10
CA TYR A 113 14.53 9.39 5.14
C TYR A 113 13.09 9.64 5.62
N GLY A 114 12.12 8.87 5.10
CA GLY A 114 10.71 8.99 5.46
C GLY A 114 9.97 10.09 4.71
N ASN A 115 10.54 10.71 3.68
CA ASN A 115 9.85 11.75 2.92
C ASN A 115 9.00 11.14 1.81
N ILE A 116 7.79 11.66 1.65
CA ILE A 116 6.90 11.29 0.55
C ILE A 116 7.40 11.93 -0.75
N ARG A 117 7.66 11.09 -1.75
CA ARG A 117 8.19 11.51 -3.07
C ARG A 117 7.12 11.68 -4.14
N GLY A 118 5.92 11.19 -3.88
CA GLY A 118 4.76 11.31 -4.75
C GLY A 118 3.66 10.28 -4.45
N TYR A 119 2.50 10.47 -5.09
CA TYR A 119 1.38 9.53 -5.07
C TYR A 119 1.01 9.18 -6.51
N TYR A 120 0.81 7.90 -6.77
CA TYR A 120 0.71 7.34 -8.11
C TYR A 120 -0.59 6.56 -8.25
N SER A 121 -1.24 6.65 -9.41
CA SER A 121 -2.40 5.82 -9.74
C SER A 121 -1.99 4.35 -9.88
N ILE A 122 -2.96 3.45 -9.72
CA ILE A 122 -2.78 2.00 -9.83
C ILE A 122 -3.02 1.47 -11.25
N ASP A 123 -3.24 2.36 -12.21
CA ASP A 123 -3.27 2.02 -13.63
C ASP A 123 -1.86 1.86 -14.21
N ASN A 124 -1.76 1.38 -15.44
CA ASN A 124 -0.48 1.07 -16.07
C ASN A 124 0.44 2.31 -16.15
N ASP A 125 -0.11 3.47 -16.48
CA ASP A 125 0.66 4.71 -16.61
C ASP A 125 1.19 5.17 -15.25
N GLY A 126 0.36 5.11 -14.19
CA GLY A 126 0.77 5.43 -12.83
C GLY A 126 1.83 4.48 -12.29
N LEU A 127 1.71 3.18 -12.55
CA LEU A 127 2.72 2.19 -12.15
C LEU A 127 4.04 2.38 -12.89
N ALA A 128 4.00 2.72 -14.18
CA ALA A 128 5.21 3.04 -14.95
C ALA A 128 5.90 4.30 -14.39
N GLU A 129 5.13 5.35 -14.05
CA GLU A 129 5.68 6.56 -13.43
C GLU A 129 6.29 6.26 -12.06
N LEU A 130 5.58 5.48 -11.22
CA LEU A 130 6.06 5.03 -9.92
C LEU A 130 7.39 4.28 -10.05
N TYR A 131 7.49 3.35 -10.99
CA TYR A 131 8.72 2.60 -11.24
C TYR A 131 9.89 3.51 -11.62
N HIS A 132 9.71 4.39 -12.62
CA HIS A 132 10.76 5.32 -13.02
C HIS A 132 11.16 6.29 -11.91
N ARG A 133 10.19 6.74 -11.10
CA ARG A 133 10.48 7.59 -9.95
C ARG A 133 11.28 6.84 -8.90
N THR A 134 10.91 5.60 -8.60
CA THR A 134 11.59 4.74 -7.63
C THR A 134 13.07 4.59 -7.99
N LEU A 135 13.37 4.24 -9.25
CA LEU A 135 14.74 4.13 -9.73
C LEU A 135 15.52 5.45 -9.60
N ARG A 136 14.88 6.59 -9.86
CA ARG A 136 15.52 7.90 -9.71
C ARG A 136 15.81 8.23 -8.25
N VAL A 137 14.92 7.88 -7.32
CA VAL A 137 15.13 8.10 -5.89
C VAL A 137 16.32 7.27 -5.41
N ILE A 138 16.36 5.99 -5.75
CA ILE A 138 17.46 5.09 -5.37
C ILE A 138 18.80 5.63 -5.86
N ARG A 139 18.91 6.04 -7.14
CA ARG A 139 20.16 6.59 -7.68
C ARG A 139 20.65 7.82 -6.90
N VAL A 140 19.74 8.75 -6.60
CA VAL A 140 20.07 9.95 -5.81
C VAL A 140 20.53 9.58 -4.39
N GLU A 141 19.94 8.55 -3.78
CA GLU A 141 20.31 8.07 -2.45
C GLU A 141 21.67 7.36 -2.44
N GLU A 142 22.03 6.69 -3.53
CA GLU A 142 23.33 6.03 -3.73
C GLU A 142 24.43 6.98 -4.23
N GLY A 143 24.09 8.24 -4.52
CA GLY A 143 25.05 9.26 -4.94
C GLY A 143 25.41 9.25 -6.43
N GLU A 144 24.57 8.63 -7.27
CA GLU A 144 24.60 8.72 -8.75
C GLU A 144 23.81 9.93 -9.27
#